data_AF-A0A2N2FCF3-F1
#
_entry.id   AF-A0A2N2FCF3-F1
#
_cell.length_a   1.000
_cell.length_b   1.000
_cell.length_c   1.000
_cell.angle_alpha   90.00
_cell.angle_beta   90.00
_cell.angle_gamma   90.00
#
_symmetry.space_group_name_H-M   'P 1'
#
loop_
_entity.id
_entity.type
_entity.pdbx_description
1 polymer ?
#
loop_
_entity_poly.entity_id
_entity_poly.type
_entity_poly.pdbx_seq_one_letter_code
_entity_poly.pdbx_strand_id
1 'polypeptide(L)'
;MFDYMMTKEQLKIRDEARDFVKWVPRQMILDMDTDKIKFPKEFLQEAARRNLMGCRYPKKWGGRDMDWVTTCMIMEEVGVIGYEFACVFGVGAELVCDAIIRHGTDEQKEKYVKPLLRGDLFAAECLTEPRGGSDFFGATTKAEDKGDYYLLNGMKRFIVGAEGADYFLVYAKTHPDAKPQESMTCFIVDRTEGVEVKYLYGLMGCRGGGTGRIIFRDVKVPKKNVVGKVQGAYAVFNTMMIPERLGTASMTIGAA
;
A
#
# COMPACT_ATOMS: atom_id res chain seq x y z
N MET A 1 -20.84 -18.47 -3.27
CA MET A 1 -21.03 -19.59 -4.24
C MET A 1 -20.09 -20.76 -3.96
N PHE A 2 -18.98 -20.58 -3.22
CA PHE A 2 -18.02 -21.65 -2.88
C PHE A 2 -17.99 -22.04 -1.40
N ASP A 3 -19.06 -21.70 -0.66
CA ASP A 3 -19.18 -21.87 0.79
C ASP A 3 -18.93 -23.31 1.26
N TYR A 4 -19.27 -24.30 0.43
CA TYR A 4 -19.08 -25.72 0.71
C TYR A 4 -17.61 -26.15 0.74
N MET A 5 -16.70 -25.35 0.17
CA MET A 5 -15.25 -25.57 0.22
C MET A 5 -14.58 -24.90 1.42
N MET A 6 -15.32 -24.08 2.17
CA MET A 6 -14.78 -23.27 3.26
C MET A 6 -14.90 -23.98 4.60
N THR A 7 -13.93 -23.75 5.49
CA THR A 7 -14.05 -24.16 6.89
C THR A 7 -15.07 -23.29 7.63
N LYS A 8 -15.55 -23.75 8.80
CA LYS A 8 -16.44 -22.96 9.66
C LYS A 8 -15.82 -21.63 10.08
N GLU A 9 -14.51 -21.60 10.28
CA GLU A 9 -13.78 -20.39 10.64
C GLU A 9 -13.73 -19.41 9.46
N GLN A 10 -13.43 -19.89 8.25
CA GLN A 10 -13.46 -19.08 7.04
C GLN A 10 -14.87 -18.50 6.77
N LEU A 11 -15.92 -19.30 6.93
CA LEU A 11 -17.31 -18.80 6.79
C LEU A 11 -17.61 -17.66 7.76
N LYS A 12 -17.17 -17.76 9.01
CA LYS A 12 -17.34 -16.68 10.00
C LYS A 12 -16.59 -15.41 9.60
N ILE A 13 -15.35 -15.53 9.15
CA ILE A 13 -14.52 -14.38 8.73
C ILE A 13 -15.11 -13.71 7.48
N ARG A 14 -15.63 -14.50 6.55
CA ARG A 14 -16.35 -13.98 5.39
C ARG A 14 -17.57 -13.18 5.80
N ASP A 15 -18.35 -13.69 6.75
CA ASP A 15 -19.54 -12.99 7.23
C ASP A 15 -19.17 -11.68 7.94
N GLU A 16 -18.05 -11.64 8.69
CA GLU A 16 -17.47 -10.40 9.23
C GLU A 16 -17.13 -9.39 8.11
N ALA A 17 -16.51 -9.85 7.01
CA ALA A 17 -16.19 -9.02 5.86
C ALA A 17 -17.45 -8.50 5.14
N ARG A 18 -18.47 -9.34 4.98
CA ARG A 18 -19.78 -8.93 4.42
C ARG A 18 -20.46 -7.88 5.26
N ASP A 19 -20.42 -8.03 6.58
CA ASP A 19 -21.01 -7.07 7.48
C ASP A 19 -20.22 -5.75 7.52
N PHE A 20 -18.93 -5.77 7.21
CA PHE A 20 -18.14 -4.57 6.97
C PHE A 20 -18.56 -3.87 5.68
N VAL A 21 -18.70 -4.63 4.59
CA VAL A 21 -19.08 -4.09 3.29
C VAL A 21 -20.49 -3.50 3.31
N LYS A 22 -21.45 -4.13 3.98
CA LYS A 22 -22.82 -3.60 4.18
C LYS A 22 -22.86 -2.31 4.99
N TRP A 23 -21.86 -2.05 5.84
CA TRP A 23 -21.80 -0.81 6.61
C TRP A 23 -21.46 0.40 5.73
N VAL A 24 -20.81 0.19 4.58
CA VAL A 24 -20.41 1.28 3.68
C VAL A 24 -21.65 1.98 3.11
N PRO A 25 -21.86 3.28 3.39
CA PRO A 25 -23.01 3.99 2.88
C PRO A 25 -22.93 4.14 1.37
N ARG A 26 -24.05 3.95 0.67
CA ARG A 26 -24.16 4.21 -0.78
C ARG A 26 -23.62 5.59 -1.18
N GLN A 27 -23.81 6.61 -0.34
CA GLN A 27 -23.36 7.97 -0.63
C GLN A 27 -21.82 8.08 -0.68
N MET A 28 -21.09 7.29 0.12
CA MET A 28 -19.63 7.27 0.09
C MET A 28 -19.11 6.82 -1.28
N ILE A 29 -19.75 5.79 -1.87
CA ILE A 29 -19.42 5.28 -3.20
C ILE A 29 -19.64 6.37 -4.27
N LEU A 30 -20.78 7.06 -4.22
CA LEU A 30 -21.10 8.14 -5.16
C LEU A 30 -20.18 9.36 -5.01
N ASP A 31 -19.81 9.70 -3.78
CA ASP A 31 -18.92 10.82 -3.51
C ASP A 31 -17.48 10.51 -3.90
N MET A 32 -17.05 9.24 -3.85
CA MET A 32 -15.78 8.80 -4.43
C MET A 32 -15.79 8.90 -5.96
N ASP A 33 -16.86 8.42 -6.62
CA ASP A 33 -16.97 8.45 -8.09
C ASP A 33 -16.99 9.88 -8.67
N THR A 34 -17.42 10.86 -7.86
CA THR A 34 -17.46 12.29 -8.21
C THR A 34 -16.28 13.09 -7.64
N ASP A 35 -15.24 12.44 -7.11
CA ASP A 35 -14.05 13.05 -6.50
C ASP A 35 -14.34 14.03 -5.34
N LYS A 36 -15.54 13.99 -4.75
CA LYS A 36 -15.85 14.72 -3.52
C LYS A 36 -15.12 14.10 -2.33
N ILE A 37 -15.12 12.76 -2.27
CA ILE A 37 -14.20 11.99 -1.42
C ILE A 37 -13.00 11.64 -2.30
N LYS A 38 -11.85 12.22 -2.01
CA LYS A 38 -10.60 11.94 -2.76
C LYS A 38 -9.78 10.80 -2.18
N PHE A 39 -10.05 10.42 -0.92
CA PHE A 39 -9.44 9.28 -0.23
C PHE A 39 -10.41 8.82 0.87
N PRO A 40 -10.80 7.53 0.96
CA PRO A 40 -11.88 7.09 1.83
C PRO A 40 -11.33 6.71 3.21
N LYS A 41 -10.83 7.70 3.95
CA LYS A 41 -10.18 7.50 5.26
C LYS A 41 -11.09 6.76 6.25
N GLU A 42 -12.35 7.14 6.34
CA GLU A 42 -13.32 6.54 7.26
C GLU A 42 -13.55 5.05 7.00
N PHE A 43 -13.56 4.65 5.72
CA PHE A 43 -13.68 3.25 5.33
C PHE A 43 -12.49 2.41 5.82
N LEU A 44 -11.26 2.91 5.65
CA LEU A 44 -10.06 2.23 6.13
C LEU A 44 -10.00 2.18 7.66
N GLN A 45 -10.42 3.26 8.33
CA GLN A 45 -10.50 3.29 9.80
C GLN A 45 -11.51 2.27 10.33
N GLU A 46 -12.65 2.12 9.69
CA GLU A 46 -13.63 1.10 10.07
C GLU A 46 -13.10 -0.32 9.79
N ALA A 47 -12.42 -0.53 8.66
CA ALA A 47 -11.78 -1.81 8.34
C ALA A 47 -10.74 -2.20 9.42
N ALA A 48 -9.92 -1.24 9.84
CA ALA A 48 -8.95 -1.41 10.90
C ALA A 48 -9.60 -1.65 12.27
N ARG A 49 -10.67 -0.91 12.61
CA ARG A 49 -11.44 -1.11 13.85
C ARG A 49 -12.00 -2.52 13.96
N ARG A 50 -12.40 -3.12 12.83
CA ARG A 50 -12.87 -4.51 12.73
C ARG A 50 -11.74 -5.53 12.64
N ASN A 51 -10.48 -5.10 12.61
CA ASN A 51 -9.30 -5.93 12.41
C ASN A 51 -9.44 -6.80 11.14
N LEU A 52 -9.76 -6.15 10.01
CA LEU A 52 -9.81 -6.80 8.70
C LEU A 52 -8.58 -6.48 7.85
N MET A 53 -7.90 -5.36 8.10
CA MET A 53 -6.67 -4.96 7.42
C MET A 53 -5.47 -5.79 7.88
N GLY A 54 -4.67 -6.31 6.95
CA GLY A 54 -3.43 -7.03 7.27
C GLY A 54 -3.66 -8.32 8.06
N CYS A 55 -4.82 -8.95 7.90
CA CYS A 55 -5.26 -10.10 8.69
C CYS A 55 -4.29 -11.31 8.62
N ARG A 56 -3.55 -11.43 7.51
CA ARG A 56 -2.52 -12.46 7.29
C ARG A 56 -1.31 -12.34 8.21
N TYR A 57 -1.09 -11.17 8.80
CA TYR A 57 0.12 -10.90 9.56
C TYR A 57 0.04 -11.38 11.00
N PRO A 58 1.20 -11.53 11.68
CA PRO A 58 1.24 -11.92 13.07
C PRO A 58 0.47 -10.99 13.99
N LYS A 59 -0.25 -11.55 14.97
CA LYS A 59 -0.96 -10.78 16.01
C LYS A 59 -0.07 -9.75 16.73
N LYS A 60 1.21 -10.06 16.95
CA LYS A 60 2.15 -9.12 17.58
C LYS A 60 2.30 -7.78 16.83
N TRP A 61 2.03 -7.77 15.53
CA TRP A 61 2.07 -6.59 14.68
C TRP A 61 0.68 -6.02 14.36
N GLY A 62 -0.40 -6.60 14.89
CA GLY A 62 -1.77 -6.13 14.73
C GLY A 62 -2.66 -6.97 13.79
N GLY A 63 -2.12 -8.00 13.14
CA GLY A 63 -2.87 -8.90 12.27
C GLY A 63 -3.61 -10.03 13.03
N ARG A 64 -4.01 -11.09 12.31
CA ARG A 64 -4.82 -12.20 12.84
C ARG A 64 -4.20 -13.58 12.64
N ASP A 65 -2.96 -13.69 12.14
CA ASP A 65 -2.29 -14.94 11.80
C ASP A 65 -3.07 -15.80 10.78
N MET A 66 -3.79 -15.14 9.85
CA MET A 66 -4.57 -15.84 8.82
C MET A 66 -3.74 -16.33 7.65
N ASP A 67 -4.29 -17.25 6.86
CA ASP A 67 -3.69 -17.72 5.63
C ASP A 67 -4.08 -16.86 4.40
N TRP A 68 -3.45 -17.17 3.27
CA TRP A 68 -3.73 -16.50 2.00
C TRP A 68 -5.16 -16.72 1.51
N VAL A 69 -5.71 -17.93 1.67
CA VAL A 69 -7.07 -18.25 1.19
C VAL A 69 -8.09 -17.34 1.88
N THR A 70 -7.97 -17.21 3.20
CA THR A 70 -8.84 -16.37 4.03
C THR A 70 -8.65 -14.89 3.71
N THR A 71 -7.42 -14.46 3.45
CA THR A 71 -7.11 -13.07 3.08
C THR A 71 -7.70 -12.71 1.71
N CYS A 72 -7.54 -13.57 0.71
CA CYS A 72 -8.12 -13.40 -0.62
C CYS A 72 -9.65 -13.33 -0.56
N MET A 73 -10.28 -14.18 0.27
CA MET A 73 -11.72 -14.15 0.50
C MET A 73 -12.19 -12.81 1.10
N ILE A 74 -11.45 -12.23 2.06
CA ILE A 74 -11.77 -10.89 2.57
C ILE A 74 -11.67 -9.84 1.45
N MET A 75 -10.61 -9.87 0.66
CA MET A 75 -10.42 -8.94 -0.47
C MET A 75 -11.51 -9.06 -1.53
N GLU A 76 -11.97 -10.29 -1.82
CA GLU A 76 -13.09 -10.56 -2.71
C GLU A 76 -14.38 -9.93 -2.17
N GLU A 77 -14.72 -10.17 -0.90
CA GLU A 77 -15.92 -9.57 -0.30
C GLU A 77 -15.86 -8.04 -0.30
N VAL A 78 -14.69 -7.44 -0.02
CA VAL A 78 -14.49 -5.98 -0.12
C VAL A 78 -14.65 -5.47 -1.55
N GLY A 79 -14.27 -6.26 -2.56
CA GLY A 79 -14.41 -5.91 -3.98
C GLY A 79 -15.85 -5.68 -4.44
N VAL A 80 -16.83 -6.27 -3.75
CA VAL A 80 -18.27 -6.22 -4.12
C VAL A 80 -18.83 -4.79 -4.17
N ILE A 81 -18.30 -3.86 -3.37
CA ILE A 81 -18.74 -2.45 -3.38
C ILE A 81 -18.01 -1.57 -4.39
N GLY A 82 -17.03 -2.13 -5.10
CA GLY A 82 -16.27 -1.45 -6.14
C GLY A 82 -14.76 -1.66 -5.97
N TYR A 83 -14.09 -1.84 -7.10
CA TYR A 83 -12.66 -2.16 -7.13
C TYR A 83 -11.78 -1.16 -6.36
N GLU A 84 -12.13 0.14 -6.36
CA GLU A 84 -11.32 1.14 -5.67
C GLU A 84 -11.27 0.95 -4.16
N PHE A 85 -12.37 0.54 -3.53
CA PHE A 85 -12.38 0.23 -2.09
C PHE A 85 -11.41 -0.91 -1.78
N ALA A 86 -11.40 -1.95 -2.61
CA ALA A 86 -10.53 -3.10 -2.43
C ALA A 86 -9.06 -2.74 -2.71
N CYS A 87 -8.80 -1.91 -3.73
CA CYS A 87 -7.46 -1.42 -4.05
C CYS A 87 -6.88 -0.63 -2.87
N VAL A 88 -7.58 0.40 -2.40
CA VAL A 88 -7.10 1.24 -1.29
C VAL A 88 -7.02 0.49 0.04
N PHE A 89 -7.89 -0.51 0.26
CA PHE A 89 -7.80 -1.43 1.40
C PHE A 89 -6.48 -2.22 1.40
N GLY A 90 -6.03 -2.68 0.22
CA GLY A 90 -4.82 -3.48 0.08
C GLY A 90 -3.51 -2.70 0.03
N VAL A 91 -3.46 -1.52 -0.59
CA VAL A 91 -2.19 -0.80 -0.86
C VAL A 91 -1.35 -0.60 0.42
N GLY A 92 -1.95 -0.06 1.48
CA GLY A 92 -1.24 0.14 2.74
C GLY A 92 -1.04 -1.19 3.50
N ALA A 93 -2.15 -1.90 3.70
CA ALA A 93 -2.20 -3.02 4.65
C ALA A 93 -1.69 -4.35 4.10
N GLU A 94 -1.57 -4.53 2.79
CA GLU A 94 -1.19 -5.81 2.19
C GLU A 94 0.09 -5.71 1.38
N LEU A 95 0.38 -4.55 0.78
CA LEU A 95 1.61 -4.32 0.03
C LEU A 95 2.66 -3.68 0.94
N VAL A 96 2.43 -2.46 1.41
CA VAL A 96 3.44 -1.71 2.19
C VAL A 96 3.77 -2.43 3.51
N CYS A 97 2.77 -2.90 4.24
CA CYS A 97 2.99 -3.66 5.47
C CYS A 97 3.75 -4.98 5.23
N ASP A 98 3.49 -5.71 4.14
CA ASP A 98 4.20 -6.99 3.86
C ASP A 98 5.68 -6.74 3.65
N ALA A 99 6.03 -5.67 2.91
CA ALA A 99 7.42 -5.26 2.73
C ALA A 99 8.13 -4.98 4.07
N ILE A 100 7.51 -4.19 4.95
CA ILE A 100 8.10 -3.82 6.25
C ILE A 100 8.13 -5.03 7.20
N ILE A 101 7.13 -5.89 7.18
CA ILE A 101 7.12 -7.11 8.01
C ILE A 101 8.23 -8.07 7.59
N ARG A 102 8.42 -8.25 6.28
CA ARG A 102 9.38 -9.23 5.71
C ARG A 102 10.82 -8.74 5.73
N HIS A 103 11.04 -7.44 5.53
CA HIS A 103 12.38 -6.88 5.32
C HIS A 103 12.77 -5.79 6.32
N GLY A 104 11.80 -5.24 7.04
CA GLY A 104 12.03 -4.16 7.99
C GLY A 104 12.45 -4.63 9.38
N THR A 105 12.97 -3.69 10.17
CA THR A 105 13.33 -3.95 11.58
C THR A 105 12.08 -3.95 12.47
N ASP A 106 12.20 -4.44 13.70
CA ASP A 106 11.06 -4.44 14.63
C ASP A 106 10.67 -3.00 15.03
N GLU A 107 11.62 -2.07 15.08
CA GLU A 107 11.33 -0.64 15.27
C GLU A 107 10.51 -0.05 14.11
N GLN A 108 10.78 -0.47 12.87
CA GLN A 108 9.97 -0.05 11.72
C GLN A 108 8.56 -0.65 11.78
N LYS A 109 8.41 -1.91 12.20
CA LYS A 109 7.10 -2.55 12.37
C LYS A 109 6.28 -1.88 13.48
N GLU A 110 6.91 -1.56 14.61
CA GLU A 110 6.27 -0.81 15.69
C GLU A 110 5.88 0.61 15.26
N LYS A 111 6.75 1.33 14.54
CA LYS A 111 6.49 2.72 14.12
C LYS A 111 5.44 2.82 12.99
N TYR A 112 5.42 1.90 12.04
CA TYR A 112 4.65 2.05 10.81
C TYR A 112 3.53 1.01 10.64
N VAL A 113 3.84 -0.27 10.86
CA VAL A 113 2.87 -1.36 10.60
C VAL A 113 1.74 -1.32 11.63
N LYS A 114 2.04 -1.30 12.93
CA LYS A 114 1.00 -1.33 13.97
C LYS A 114 0.03 -0.14 13.88
N PRO A 115 0.50 1.12 13.74
CA PRO A 115 -0.41 2.25 13.56
C PRO A 115 -1.23 2.17 12.27
N LEU A 116 -0.66 1.64 11.17
CA LEU A 116 -1.41 1.46 9.93
C LEU A 116 -2.54 0.44 10.09
N LEU A 117 -2.25 -0.73 10.67
CA LEU A 117 -3.28 -1.76 10.88
C LEU A 117 -4.34 -1.35 11.92
N ARG A 118 -4.05 -0.34 12.74
CA ARG A 118 -5.03 0.30 13.65
C ARG A 118 -5.86 1.40 12.98
N GLY A 119 -5.48 1.83 11.77
CA GLY A 119 -6.17 2.90 11.03
C GLY A 119 -5.74 4.32 11.46
N ASP A 120 -4.61 4.44 12.17
CA ASP A 120 -4.09 5.74 12.61
C ASP A 120 -3.24 6.41 11.52
N LEU A 121 -2.48 5.60 10.77
CA LEU A 121 -1.62 6.03 9.67
C LEU A 121 -2.03 5.32 8.38
N PHE A 122 -1.75 5.95 7.25
CA PHE A 122 -1.95 5.37 5.92
C PHE A 122 -0.65 5.42 5.12
N ALA A 123 -0.51 4.49 4.19
CA ALA A 123 0.67 4.40 3.37
C ALA A 123 0.34 4.15 1.92
N ALA A 124 1.25 4.58 1.05
CA ALA A 124 1.19 4.29 -0.37
C ALA A 124 2.53 3.77 -0.89
N GLU A 125 2.45 2.89 -1.88
CA GLU A 125 3.61 2.33 -2.56
C GLU A 125 4.02 3.20 -3.75
N CYS A 126 5.30 3.52 -3.87
CA CYS A 126 5.84 4.44 -4.85
C CYS A 126 6.76 3.73 -5.86
N LEU A 127 6.16 3.04 -6.83
CA LEU A 127 6.89 2.40 -7.93
C LEU A 127 7.02 3.30 -9.15
N THR A 128 5.88 3.57 -9.79
CA THR A 128 5.80 4.11 -11.16
C THR A 128 6.26 5.56 -11.24
N GLU A 129 6.93 5.90 -12.35
CA GLU A 129 7.45 7.23 -12.64
C GLU A 129 6.84 7.80 -13.92
N PRO A 130 6.96 9.13 -14.17
CA PRO A 130 6.46 9.74 -15.41
C PRO A 130 6.99 9.11 -16.69
N ARG A 131 8.21 8.56 -16.66
CA ARG A 131 8.85 7.84 -17.78
C ARG A 131 8.11 6.56 -18.16
N GLY A 132 7.43 5.91 -17.22
CA GLY A 132 6.76 4.62 -17.42
C GLY A 132 6.92 3.69 -16.21
N GLY A 133 6.14 2.59 -16.22
CA GLY A 133 6.11 1.61 -15.12
C GLY A 133 6.68 0.23 -15.46
N SER A 134 6.50 -0.27 -16.69
CA SER A 134 6.84 -1.66 -17.05
C SER A 134 8.31 -2.01 -16.85
N ASP A 135 9.20 -1.07 -17.19
CA ASP A 135 10.63 -1.16 -16.84
C ASP A 135 10.86 -0.49 -15.48
N PHE A 136 10.52 -1.22 -14.42
CA PHE A 136 10.61 -0.73 -13.05
C PHE A 136 12.04 -0.35 -12.63
N PHE A 137 13.04 -1.15 -13.02
CA PHE A 137 14.43 -0.91 -12.64
C PHE A 137 15.09 0.22 -13.46
N GLY A 138 14.45 0.72 -14.51
CA GLY A 138 14.79 1.98 -15.16
C GLY A 138 14.31 3.24 -14.42
N ALA A 139 13.94 3.14 -13.14
CA ALA A 139 13.58 4.28 -12.31
C ALA A 139 14.70 5.35 -12.25
N THR A 140 14.29 6.60 -12.12
CA THR A 140 15.12 7.80 -12.17
C THR A 140 15.10 8.61 -10.88
N THR A 141 14.19 8.31 -9.94
CA THR A 141 14.25 8.85 -8.58
C THR A 141 15.58 8.45 -7.93
N LYS A 142 16.31 9.40 -7.35
CA LYS A 142 17.65 9.21 -6.78
C LYS A 142 17.65 9.48 -5.29
N ALA A 143 18.44 8.70 -4.56
CA ALA A 143 18.73 8.90 -3.14
C ALA A 143 20.25 8.96 -2.97
N GLU A 144 20.79 10.15 -2.73
CA GLU A 144 22.23 10.37 -2.55
C GLU A 144 22.62 10.20 -1.08
N ASP A 145 23.71 9.48 -0.81
CA ASP A 145 24.23 9.33 0.54
C ASP A 145 24.85 10.64 1.05
N LYS A 146 24.33 11.19 2.15
CA LYS A 146 24.87 12.39 2.82
C LYS A 146 25.44 12.10 4.22
N GLY A 147 25.73 10.83 4.52
CA GLY A 147 26.23 10.39 5.82
C GLY A 147 25.12 9.91 6.74
N ASP A 148 24.47 10.81 7.46
CA ASP A 148 23.41 10.50 8.44
C ASP A 148 22.02 10.30 7.82
N TYR A 149 21.82 10.75 6.58
CA TYR A 149 20.59 10.58 5.80
C TYR A 149 20.89 10.33 4.30
N TYR A 150 19.84 9.99 3.55
CA TYR A 150 19.82 10.02 2.09
C TYR A 150 19.04 11.24 1.60
N LEU A 151 19.60 11.99 0.66
CA LEU A 151 18.92 13.10 0.00
C LEU A 151 18.12 12.56 -1.20
N LEU A 152 16.80 12.53 -1.07
CA LEU A 152 15.88 11.95 -2.05
C LEU A 152 15.31 13.03 -2.98
N ASN A 153 15.46 12.81 -4.28
CA ASN A 153 14.91 13.66 -5.33
C ASN A 153 14.29 12.80 -6.44
N GLY A 154 13.08 13.17 -6.88
CA GLY A 154 12.41 12.48 -7.98
C GLY A 154 10.91 12.71 -8.02
N MET A 155 10.24 11.91 -8.85
CA MET A 155 8.80 12.02 -9.05
C MET A 155 8.18 10.65 -9.27
N LYS A 156 7.05 10.42 -8.62
CA LYS A 156 6.25 9.20 -8.74
C LYS A 156 4.87 9.53 -9.29
N ARG A 157 4.30 8.62 -10.07
CA ARG A 157 3.07 8.81 -10.85
C ARG A 157 2.13 7.64 -10.61
N PHE A 158 0.82 7.91 -10.62
CA PHE A 158 -0.23 6.92 -10.40
C PHE A 158 -0.14 6.20 -9.04
N ILE A 159 0.19 6.96 -7.99
CA ILE A 159 0.35 6.41 -6.65
C ILE A 159 -1.01 6.39 -5.97
N VAL A 160 -1.67 5.22 -5.94
CA VAL A 160 -2.93 5.00 -5.21
C VAL A 160 -2.71 5.26 -3.73
N GLY A 161 -3.67 5.92 -3.07
CA GLY A 161 -3.57 6.33 -1.68
C GLY A 161 -2.66 7.51 -1.40
N ALA A 162 -1.97 8.09 -2.40
CA ALA A 162 -1.04 9.20 -2.19
C ALA A 162 -1.65 10.39 -1.45
N GLU A 163 -2.89 10.75 -1.79
CA GLU A 163 -3.60 11.88 -1.18
C GLU A 163 -3.73 11.73 0.34
N GLY A 164 -4.04 10.51 0.82
CA GLY A 164 -4.29 10.23 2.23
C GLY A 164 -3.11 9.64 2.99
N ALA A 165 -2.05 9.22 2.31
CA ALA A 165 -0.89 8.60 2.95
C ALA A 165 -0.10 9.57 3.82
N ASP A 166 0.33 9.06 4.97
CA ASP A 166 1.22 9.71 5.94
C ASP A 166 2.68 9.34 5.69
N TYR A 167 2.94 8.20 5.06
CA TYR A 167 4.27 7.78 4.63
C TYR A 167 4.23 6.96 3.35
N PHE A 168 5.37 6.86 2.68
CA PHE A 168 5.51 6.25 1.36
C PHE A 168 6.60 5.20 1.36
N LEU A 169 6.34 4.06 0.72
CA LEU A 169 7.38 3.08 0.43
C LEU A 169 8.00 3.40 -0.94
N VAL A 170 9.19 3.98 -0.94
CA VAL A 170 9.81 4.58 -2.13
C VAL A 170 11.04 3.80 -2.59
N TYR A 171 11.07 3.49 -3.88
CA TYR A 171 12.22 2.91 -4.54
C TYR A 171 13.01 4.00 -5.28
N ALA A 172 14.29 4.11 -4.94
CA ALA A 172 15.18 5.11 -5.49
C ALA A 172 16.57 4.55 -5.80
N LYS A 173 17.19 5.07 -6.87
CA LYS A 173 18.56 4.78 -7.28
C LYS A 173 19.55 5.29 -6.24
N THR A 174 20.32 4.38 -5.68
CA THR A 174 21.45 4.67 -4.78
C THR A 174 22.79 4.29 -5.40
N HIS A 175 22.79 3.50 -6.47
CA HIS A 175 23.99 3.08 -7.19
C HIS A 175 23.68 2.98 -8.70
N PRO A 176 23.64 4.11 -9.42
CA PRO A 176 23.09 4.16 -10.78
C PRO A 176 23.89 3.34 -11.80
N ASP A 177 25.19 3.15 -11.58
CA ASP A 177 26.09 2.44 -12.49
C ASP A 177 26.12 0.91 -12.25
N ALA A 178 25.45 0.43 -11.20
CA ALA A 178 25.32 -0.99 -10.92
C ALA A 178 24.31 -1.68 -11.85
N LYS A 179 24.29 -3.02 -11.79
CA LYS A 179 23.26 -3.81 -12.47
C LYS A 179 21.87 -3.36 -12.02
N PRO A 180 20.84 -3.41 -12.87
CA PRO A 180 19.49 -2.95 -12.53
C PRO A 180 18.98 -3.46 -11.17
N GLN A 181 19.21 -4.74 -10.85
CA GLN A 181 18.78 -5.38 -9.59
C GLN A 181 19.52 -4.88 -8.34
N GLU A 182 20.71 -4.30 -8.51
CA GLU A 182 21.59 -3.82 -7.43
C GLU A 182 21.62 -2.29 -7.35
N SER A 183 20.89 -1.61 -8.25
CA SER A 183 21.02 -0.16 -8.42
C SER A 183 20.14 0.68 -7.48
N MET A 184 19.19 0.06 -6.78
CA MET A 184 18.15 0.75 -6.01
C MET A 184 18.06 0.28 -4.55
N THR A 185 17.63 1.20 -3.70
CA THR A 185 17.27 0.95 -2.30
C THR A 185 15.79 1.27 -2.08
N CYS A 186 15.15 0.52 -1.18
CA CYS A 186 13.78 0.77 -0.75
C CYS A 186 13.78 1.56 0.57
N PHE A 187 12.94 2.58 0.65
CA PHE A 187 12.89 3.55 1.76
C PHE A 187 11.47 3.72 2.28
N ILE A 188 11.33 3.92 3.58
CA ILE A 188 10.14 4.54 4.18
C ILE A 188 10.35 6.05 4.19
N VAL A 189 9.48 6.80 3.53
CA VAL A 189 9.58 8.26 3.42
C VAL A 189 8.36 8.87 4.08
N ASP A 190 8.56 9.51 5.23
CA ASP A 190 7.50 10.24 5.94
C ASP A 190 7.04 11.44 5.09
N ARG A 191 5.73 11.74 5.08
CA ARG A 191 5.17 12.92 4.41
C ARG A 191 5.60 14.18 5.14
N THR A 192 6.73 14.72 4.71
CA THR A 192 7.45 15.84 5.33
C THR A 192 7.58 17.00 4.34
N GLU A 193 8.24 18.09 4.76
CA GLU A 193 8.63 19.15 3.85
C GLU A 193 9.45 18.59 2.68
N GLY A 194 9.15 19.06 1.46
CA GLY A 194 9.76 18.53 0.23
C GLY A 194 9.01 17.34 -0.40
N VAL A 195 8.02 16.75 0.29
CA VAL A 195 7.11 15.74 -0.29
C VAL A 195 5.82 16.42 -0.74
N GLU A 196 5.70 16.70 -2.04
CA GLU A 196 4.54 17.37 -2.63
C GLU A 196 3.61 16.36 -3.32
N VAL A 197 2.43 16.14 -2.74
CA VAL A 197 1.38 15.29 -3.32
C VAL A 197 0.38 16.14 -4.10
N LYS A 198 -0.04 15.66 -5.28
CA LYS A 198 -1.15 16.25 -6.04
C LYS A 198 -2.13 15.20 -6.55
N TYR A 199 -3.39 15.32 -6.15
CA TYR A 199 -4.53 14.64 -6.76
C TYR A 199 -4.94 15.37 -8.04
N LEU A 200 -4.52 14.87 -9.20
CA LEU A 200 -4.57 15.63 -10.46
C LEU A 200 -5.08 14.85 -11.68
N TYR A 201 -5.39 13.57 -11.53
CA TYR A 201 -5.80 12.74 -12.66
C TYR A 201 -7.32 12.74 -12.79
N GLY A 202 -7.83 13.05 -13.98
CA GLY A 202 -9.21 12.76 -14.36
C GLY A 202 -9.35 11.30 -14.76
N LEU A 203 -9.29 10.38 -13.78
CA LEU A 203 -9.33 8.94 -14.04
C LEU A 203 -10.68 8.54 -14.66
N MET A 204 -10.66 7.54 -15.54
CA MET A 204 -11.87 6.98 -16.15
C MET A 204 -12.78 6.31 -15.10
N GLY A 205 -12.18 5.57 -14.17
CA GLY A 205 -12.82 4.94 -13.01
C GLY A 205 -11.80 4.89 -11.86
N CYS A 206 -12.05 4.09 -10.82
CA CYS A 206 -11.12 3.99 -9.69
C CYS A 206 -10.85 5.37 -9.03
N ARG A 207 -11.90 6.18 -8.94
CA ARG A 207 -11.88 7.54 -8.37
C ARG A 207 -12.10 7.50 -6.86
N GLY A 208 -11.61 8.55 -6.19
CA GLY A 208 -11.67 8.65 -4.74
C GLY A 208 -10.67 7.76 -3.99
N GLY A 209 -9.78 7.08 -4.71
CA GLY A 209 -8.71 6.22 -4.18
C GLY A 209 -7.46 6.91 -3.66
N GLY A 210 -7.39 8.23 -3.78
CA GLY A 210 -6.21 9.02 -3.45
C GLY A 210 -5.10 8.97 -4.51
N THR A 211 -5.38 8.49 -5.71
CA THR A 211 -4.38 8.35 -6.78
C THR A 211 -3.75 9.69 -7.14
N GLY A 212 -2.46 9.82 -6.84
CA GLY A 212 -1.75 11.09 -6.93
C GLY A 212 -0.41 11.01 -7.65
N ARG A 213 0.12 12.19 -7.93
CA ARG A 213 1.54 12.39 -8.25
C ARG A 213 2.26 12.82 -6.98
N ILE A 214 3.48 12.33 -6.80
CA ILE A 214 4.33 12.72 -5.67
C ILE A 214 5.63 13.26 -6.23
N ILE A 215 6.06 14.42 -5.73
CA ILE A 215 7.36 15.02 -6.04
C ILE A 215 8.18 15.04 -4.76
N PHE A 216 9.40 14.53 -4.83
CA PHE A 216 10.38 14.62 -3.75
C PHE A 216 11.41 15.68 -4.13
N ARG A 217 11.54 16.72 -3.31
CA ARG A 217 12.51 17.81 -3.45
C ARG A 217 13.40 17.87 -2.22
N ASP A 218 14.64 17.43 -2.37
CA ASP A 218 15.66 17.47 -1.31
C ASP A 218 15.19 16.86 0.03
N VAL A 219 14.42 15.77 -0.05
CA VAL A 219 13.83 15.13 1.12
C VAL A 219 14.91 14.34 1.86
N LYS A 220 15.10 14.64 3.15
CA LYS A 220 16.09 13.96 3.99
C LYS A 220 15.49 12.69 4.58
N VAL A 221 15.93 11.54 4.10
CA VAL A 221 15.47 10.22 4.57
C VAL A 221 16.51 9.61 5.51
N PRO A 222 16.20 9.42 6.82
CA PRO A 222 17.15 8.83 7.76
C PRO A 222 17.64 7.45 7.32
N LYS A 223 18.90 7.09 7.61
CA LYS A 223 19.43 5.73 7.29
C LYS A 223 18.57 4.59 7.86
N LYS A 224 18.01 4.79 9.06
CA LYS A 224 17.11 3.83 9.71
C LYS A 224 15.79 3.58 8.97
N ASN A 225 15.46 4.38 7.96
CA ASN A 225 14.28 4.20 7.13
C ASN A 225 14.57 3.37 5.85
N VAL A 226 15.78 2.84 5.68
CA VAL A 226 16.05 1.80 4.67
C VAL A 226 15.28 0.53 5.04
N VAL A 227 14.52 -0.03 4.10
CA VAL A 227 13.84 -1.31 4.25
C VAL A 227 14.70 -2.41 3.66
N GLY A 228 15.06 -3.40 4.47
CA GLY A 228 16.03 -4.43 4.10
C GLY A 228 17.46 -3.87 4.11
N LYS A 229 18.12 -3.90 2.95
CA LYS A 229 19.53 -3.50 2.80
C LYS A 229 19.66 -2.38 1.76
N VAL A 230 20.69 -1.55 1.92
CA VAL A 230 21.14 -0.64 0.86
C VAL A 230 21.43 -1.48 -0.40
N GLN A 231 20.99 -1.01 -1.56
CA GLN A 231 21.04 -1.73 -2.84
C GLN A 231 20.24 -3.05 -2.88
N GLY A 232 19.38 -3.29 -1.87
CA GLY A 232 18.59 -4.52 -1.71
C GLY A 232 17.15 -4.42 -2.21
N ALA A 233 16.78 -3.39 -2.99
CA ALA A 233 15.40 -3.14 -3.41
C ALA A 233 14.77 -4.31 -4.19
N TYR A 234 15.55 -5.07 -4.95
CA TYR A 234 15.06 -6.19 -5.75
C TYR A 234 14.34 -7.25 -4.91
N ALA A 235 14.88 -7.58 -3.72
CA ALA A 235 14.26 -8.55 -2.82
C ALA A 235 12.94 -8.04 -2.24
N VAL A 236 12.88 -6.74 -1.90
CA VAL A 236 11.67 -6.09 -1.39
C VAL A 236 10.59 -6.07 -2.46
N PHE A 237 10.94 -5.64 -3.68
CA PHE A 237 10.05 -5.62 -4.84
C PHE A 237 9.43 -6.99 -5.12
N ASN A 238 10.24 -8.04 -5.24
CA ASN A 238 9.72 -9.39 -5.51
C ASN A 238 8.75 -9.90 -4.44
N THR A 239 8.99 -9.51 -3.19
CA THR A 239 8.10 -9.86 -2.07
C THR A 239 6.73 -9.20 -2.24
N MET A 240 6.71 -7.91 -2.59
CA MET A 240 5.48 -7.13 -2.78
C MET A 240 4.65 -7.56 -4.00
N MET A 241 5.29 -8.08 -5.05
CA MET A 241 4.57 -8.56 -6.24
C MET A 241 3.58 -9.70 -5.93
N ILE A 242 3.78 -10.44 -4.83
CA ILE A 242 2.88 -11.53 -4.44
C ILE A 242 1.53 -10.97 -3.95
N PRO A 243 1.45 -10.17 -2.87
CA PRO A 243 0.19 -9.56 -2.44
C PRO A 243 -0.40 -8.64 -3.51
N GLU A 244 0.42 -7.91 -4.28
CA GLU A 244 -0.11 -7.04 -5.34
C GLU A 244 -0.87 -7.84 -6.41
N ARG A 245 -0.26 -8.89 -6.96
CA ARG A 245 -0.87 -9.67 -8.05
C ARG A 245 -2.02 -10.56 -7.56
N LEU A 246 -1.81 -11.26 -6.45
CA LEU A 246 -2.83 -12.15 -5.89
C LEU A 246 -4.00 -11.36 -5.30
N GLY A 247 -3.71 -10.23 -4.64
CA GLY A 247 -4.71 -9.30 -4.14
C GLY A 247 -5.51 -8.70 -5.28
N THR A 248 -4.85 -8.14 -6.30
CA THR A 248 -5.54 -7.59 -7.50
C THR A 248 -6.49 -8.61 -8.13
N ALA A 249 -6.06 -9.87 -8.29
CA ALA A 249 -6.92 -10.93 -8.81
C ALA A 249 -8.16 -11.15 -7.93
N SER A 250 -7.99 -11.27 -6.61
CA SER A 250 -9.08 -11.50 -5.65
C SER A 250 -10.05 -10.33 -5.59
N MET A 251 -9.53 -9.09 -5.57
CA MET A 251 -10.30 -7.86 -5.59
C MET A 251 -11.13 -7.72 -6.88
N THR A 252 -10.57 -8.18 -8.01
CA THR A 252 -11.27 -8.16 -9.31
C THR A 252 -12.42 -9.16 -9.34
N ILE A 253 -12.26 -10.35 -8.74
CA ILE A 253 -13.34 -11.35 -8.63
C ILE A 253 -14.52 -10.75 -7.87
N GLY A 254 -14.27 -10.04 -6.76
CA GLY A 254 -15.32 -9.40 -5.98
C GLY A 254 -16.10 -8.34 -6.75
N ALA A 255 -15.42 -7.60 -7.63
CA ALA A 255 -16.02 -6.53 -8.43
C ALA A 255 -16.76 -7.03 -9.69
N ALA A 256 -16.63 -8.31 -10.05
CA ALA A 256 -17.23 -8.92 -11.25
C ALA A 256 -18.62 -9.49 -10.97
#